data_AF-A0A381L0L5-F1
#
_entry.id   AF-A0A381L0L5-F1
#
_cell.length_a   1.000
_cell.length_b   1.000
_cell.length_c   1.000
_cell.angle_alpha   90.00
_cell.angle_beta   90.00
_cell.angle_gamma   90.00
#
_symmetry.space_group_name_H-M   'P 1'
#
loop_
_entity.id
_entity.type
_entity.pdbx_description
1 polymer ?
#
loop_
_entity_poly.entity_id
_entity_poly.type
_entity_poly.pdbx_seq_one_letter_code
_entity_poly.pdbx_strand_id
1 'polypeptide(L)' 'FEEKIISYFMPKFEGVKELARTFHHILFGDRHVSYGSPRNHNVLYGPIITAFNDTIRRLEYAVLEENK' A
#
# COMPACT_ATOMS: atom_id res chain seq x y z
N PHE A 1 0.27 -7.53 -11.70
CA PHE A 1 0.15 -6.25 -10.99
C PHE A 1 1.33 -5.33 -11.32
N GLU A 2 2.57 -5.76 -11.12
CA GLU A 2 3.78 -4.97 -11.43
C GLU A 2 3.80 -4.38 -12.84
N GLU A 3 3.72 -5.21 -13.87
CA GLU A 3 3.84 -4.77 -15.27
C GLU A 3 2.64 -3.97 -15.80
N LYS A 4 1.48 -4.08 -15.13
CA LYS A 4 0.20 -3.51 -15.61
C LYS A 4 -0.28 -2.30 -14.81
N ILE A 5 0.25 -2.10 -13.60
CA ILE A 5 -0.17 -1.02 -12.70
C ILE A 5 1.05 -0.26 -12.21
N ILE A 6 2.03 -0.93 -11.60
CA ILE A 6 3.19 -0.26 -11.00
C ILE A 6 4.07 0.41 -12.05
N SER A 7 4.27 -0.24 -13.21
CA SER A 7 5.04 0.31 -14.33
C SER A 7 4.47 1.62 -14.90
N TYR A 8 3.17 1.87 -14.72
CA TYR A 8 2.49 3.06 -15.23
C TYR A 8 2.58 4.26 -14.28
N PHE A 9 3.09 4.08 -13.06
CA PHE A 9 3.25 5.19 -12.12
C PHE A 9 4.34 6.13 -12.63
N MET A 10 4.03 7.44 -12.66
CA MET A 10 5.03 8.46 -12.98
C MET A 10 6.17 8.42 -11.95
N PRO A 11 7.41 8.79 -12.33
CA PRO A 11 8.57 8.77 -11.43
C PRO A 11 8.35 9.53 -10.11
N LYS A 12 7.60 10.64 -10.12
CA LYS A 12 7.24 11.40 -8.91
C LYS A 12 6.42 10.63 -7.86
N PHE A 13 5.88 9.47 -8.24
CA PHE A 13 5.12 8.58 -7.37
C PHE A 13 5.91 7.31 -6.98
N GLU A 14 7.23 7.30 -7.14
CA GLU A 14 8.07 6.15 -6.77
C GLU A 14 7.84 5.74 -5.30
N GLY A 15 7.78 6.72 -4.40
CA GLY A 15 7.59 6.51 -2.96
C GLY A 15 6.28 5.82 -2.56
N VAL A 16 5.26 5.83 -3.43
CA VAL A 16 3.94 5.19 -3.18
C VAL A 16 3.76 3.86 -3.93
N LYS A 17 4.70 3.44 -4.78
CA LYS A 17 4.62 2.14 -5.46
C LYS A 17 4.59 0.98 -4.47
N GLU A 18 5.33 1.10 -3.37
CA GLU A 18 5.33 0.10 -2.30
C GLU A 18 3.97 0.00 -1.61
N LEU A 19 3.31 1.12 -1.34
CA LEU A 19 1.96 1.13 -0.79
C LEU A 19 0.98 0.39 -1.71
N ALA A 20 1.07 0.62 -3.02
CA ALA A 20 0.24 -0.07 -4.00
C ALA A 20 0.47 -1.59 -3.99
N ARG A 21 1.71 -2.05 -3.83
CA ARG A 21 2.04 -3.49 -3.65
C ARG A 21 1.45 -4.06 -2.38
N THR A 22 1.57 -3.33 -1.27
CA THR A 22 1.02 -3.73 0.02
C THR A 22 -0.49 -3.84 -0.04
N PHE A 23 -1.18 -2.89 -0.68
CA PHE A 23 -2.63 -3.00 -0.90
C PHE A 23 -3.00 -4.18 -1.77
N HIS A 24 -2.27 -4.42 -2.87
CA HIS A 24 -2.53 -5.58 -3.69
C HIS A 24 -2.38 -6.89 -2.89
N HIS A 25 -1.39 -6.97 -2.00
CA HIS A 25 -1.23 -8.12 -1.12
C HIS A 25 -2.36 -8.23 -0.08
N ILE A 26 -2.77 -7.13 0.57
CA ILE A 26 -3.87 -7.15 1.54
C ILE A 26 -5.19 -7.57 0.89
N LEU A 27 -5.47 -7.07 -0.33
CA LEU A 27 -6.74 -7.30 -1.02
C LEU A 27 -6.80 -8.64 -1.75
N PHE A 28 -5.67 -9.15 -2.25
CA PHE A 28 -5.63 -10.29 -3.16
C PHE A 28 -4.58 -11.36 -2.81
N GLY A 29 -3.80 -11.16 -1.73
CA GLY A 29 -2.69 -12.03 -1.35
C GLY A 29 -3.13 -13.32 -0.64
N ASP A 30 -4.30 -13.34 -0.03
CA ASP A 30 -4.85 -14.55 0.59
C ASP A 30 -5.69 -15.33 -0.43
N ARG A 31 -5.44 -16.64 -0.56
CA ARG A 31 -6.08 -17.52 -1.58
C ARG A 31 -7.57 -17.75 -1.30
N HIS A 32 -8.08 -17.25 -0.17
CA HIS A 32 -9.48 -17.20 0.18
C HIS A 32 -10.04 -15.79 0.00
N VAL A 33 -9.90 -15.22 -1.20
CA VAL A 33 -10.66 -14.04 -1.61
C VAL A 33 -12.14 -14.43 -1.66
N SER A 34 -12.79 -14.41 -0.50
CA SER A 34 -14.23 -14.41 -0.38
C SER A 34 -14.73 -13.16 -1.10
N TYR A 35 -15.42 -13.33 -2.22
CA TYR A 35 -16.12 -12.22 -2.86
C TYR A 35 -17.15 -11.64 -1.88
N GLY A 36 -16.89 -10.44 -1.36
CA GLY A 36 -17.76 -9.74 -0.41
C GLY A 36 -17.00 -9.03 0.71
N SER A 37 -17.70 -8.21 1.49
CA SER A 37 -17.13 -7.59 2.68
C SER A 37 -16.86 -8.66 3.74
N PRO A 38 -15.65 -8.73 4.33
CA PRO A 38 -15.39 -9.63 5.44
C PRO A 38 -16.38 -9.36 6.57
N ARG A 39 -16.90 -10.41 7.22
CA ARG A 39 -17.77 -10.27 8.41
C ARG A 39 -17.11 -9.44 9.52
N ASN A 40 -15.79 -9.47 9.59
CA ASN A 40 -15.01 -8.60 10.45
C ASN A 40 -14.25 -7.59 9.59
N HIS A 41 -14.70 -6.34 9.60
CA HIS A 41 -14.12 -5.26 8.81
C HIS A 41 -12.66 -4.95 9.18
N ASN A 42 -12.28 -5.20 10.44
CA ASN A 42 -10.94 -4.89 10.94
C ASN A 42 -9.85 -5.72 10.28
N VAL A 43 -10.21 -6.90 9.75
CA VAL A 43 -9.30 -7.81 9.05
C VAL A 43 -8.83 -7.21 7.71
N LEU A 44 -9.62 -6.29 7.15
CA LEU A 44 -9.30 -5.57 5.92
C LEU A 44 -8.79 -4.16 6.20
N TYR A 45 -9.55 -3.37 6.96
CA TYR A 45 -9.24 -1.96 7.16
C TYR A 45 -8.03 -1.74 8.08
N GLY A 46 -7.80 -2.60 9.08
CA GLY A 46 -6.65 -2.50 9.96
C GLY A 46 -5.32 -2.53 9.18
N PRO A 47 -5.07 -3.57 8.39
CA PRO A 47 -3.89 -3.64 7.53
C PRO A 47 -3.77 -2.48 6.53
N ILE A 48 -4.88 -2.03 5.93
CA ILE A 48 -4.88 -0.88 5.00
C ILE A 48 -4.44 0.40 5.70
N ILE A 49 -5.02 0.70 6.87
CA ILE A 49 -4.69 1.90 7.66
C ILE A 49 -3.23 1.87 8.09
N THR A 50 -2.74 0.71 8.58
CA THR A 50 -1.34 0.54 8.97
C THR A 50 -0.41 0.80 7.78
N ALA A 51 -0.68 0.19 6.62
CA ALA A 51 0.13 0.38 5.42
C ALA A 51 0.18 1.86 4.97
N PHE A 52 -0.93 2.58 5.09
CA PHE A 52 -0.99 4.02 4.84
C PHE A 52 -0.09 4.81 5.79
N ASN A 53 -0.24 4.58 7.10
CA ASN A 53 0.50 5.31 8.13
C ASN A 53 2.02 5.05 8.02
N ASP A 54 2.41 3.80 7.75
CA ASP A 54 3.82 3.45 7.59
C ASP A 54 4.43 4.09 6.34
N THR A 55 3.65 4.19 5.25
CA THR A 55 4.09 4.89 4.04
C THR A 55 4.27 6.38 4.31
N ILE A 56 3.33 7.03 5.00
CA ILE A 56 3.43 8.46 5.36
C ILE A 56 4.68 8.70 6.19
N ARG A 57 4.88 7.92 7.28
CA ARG A 57 6.07 8.05 8.13
C ARG A 57 7.35 7.93 7.32
N ARG A 58 7.44 6.93 6.43
CA ARG A 58 8.62 6.75 5.58
C ARG A 58 8.89 7.95 4.67
N LEU A 59 7.85 8.50 4.06
CA LEU A 59 7.98 9.68 3.20
C LEU A 59 8.37 10.92 4.00
N GLU A 60 7.80 11.12 5.19
CA GLU A 60 8.19 12.19 6.10
C GLU A 60 9.68 12.07 6.49
N TYR A 61 10.15 10.86 6.84
CA TYR A 61 11.57 10.62 7.10
C TYR A 61 12.46 10.93 5.89
N ALA A 62 12.06 10.52 4.68
CA ALA A 62 12.82 10.81 3.47
C ALA A 62 12.93 12.31 3.20
N VAL A 63 11.84 13.06 3.37
CA VAL A 63 11.83 14.53 3.22
C VAL A 63 12.71 15.19 4.29
N LEU A 64 12.70 14.70 5.53
CA LEU A 64 13.56 15.26 6.59
C LEU A 64 15.05 15.01 6.33
N GLU A 65 15.43 13.88 5.73
CA GLU A 65 16.82 13.58 5.39
C GLU A 65 17.30 14.37 4.16
N GLU A 66 16.44 14.64 3.17
CA GLU A 66 16.79 15.48 2.01
C GLU A 66 17.02 16.97 2.36
N ASN A 67 16.49 17.43 3.51
CA ASN A 67 16.61 18.82 3.97
C ASN A 67 17.73 19.05 5.00
N LYS A 68 18.55 18.03 5.29
CA LYS A 68 19.74 18.13 6.16
C LYS A 68 21.01 18.34 5.33
#